data_AF-A0A4R6WSK5-F1
#
_entry.id   AF-A0A4R6WSK5-F1
#
_cell.length_a   1.000
_cell.length_b   1.000
_cell.length_c   1.000
_cell.angle_alpha   90.00
_cell.angle_beta   90.00
_cell.angle_gamma   90.00
#
_symmetry.space_group_name_H-M   'P 1'
#
loop_
_entity.id
_entity.type
_entity.pdbx_description
1 polymer ?
#
loop_
_entity_poly.entity_id
_entity_poly.type
_entity_poly.pdbx_seq_one_letter_code
_entity_poly.pdbx_strand_id
1 'polypeptide(L)'
;MSSLVPPPSFRFLRFRAPAADTIWLGDARAFLLATPDARPALIDGICPHRGGPLALGSYDCRTQTLRCPWHGRRHARRQLLARAWPAIRIGKDWVVAVPGTAGSGICFAGARVTLSAAAGAPGDSDIGRPIAP
;
A
#
# COMPACT_ATOMS: atom_id res chain seq x y z
N MET A 1 13.86 26.30 22.17
CA MET A 1 12.58 25.60 22.40
C MET A 1 12.46 24.52 21.34
N SER A 2 12.81 23.27 21.67
CA SER A 2 12.73 22.15 20.72
C SER A 2 11.28 21.72 20.59
N SER A 3 10.67 21.97 19.42
CA SER A 3 9.36 21.44 19.09
C SER A 3 9.48 19.93 18.90
N LEU A 4 8.95 19.14 19.85
CA LEU A 4 8.81 17.71 19.70
C LEU A 4 7.87 17.45 18.52
N VAL A 5 8.40 16.88 17.43
CA VAL A 5 7.57 16.33 16.36
C VAL A 5 6.80 15.17 16.99
N PRO A 6 5.45 15.22 17.04
CA PRO A 6 4.69 14.11 17.59
C PRO A 6 5.02 12.83 16.82
N PRO A 7 5.06 11.66 17.49
CA PRO A 7 5.34 10.41 16.80
C PRO A 7 4.34 10.21 15.66
N PRO A 8 4.75 9.63 14.53
CA PRO A 8 3.85 9.39 13.42
C PRO A 8 2.67 8.56 13.89
N SER A 9 1.46 9.10 13.75
CA SER A 9 0.23 8.36 14.03
C SER A 9 -0.03 7.38 12.88
N PHE A 10 -0.20 6.11 13.24
CA PHE A 10 -0.59 5.08 12.28
C PHE A 10 -2.07 4.76 12.43
N ARG A 11 -2.70 4.42 11.30
CA ARG A 11 -4.03 3.83 11.23
C ARG A 11 -3.93 2.46 10.59
N PHE A 12 -4.83 1.56 10.95
CA PHE A 12 -4.91 0.24 10.33
C PHE A 12 -6.04 0.20 9.31
N LEU A 13 -5.68 -0.22 8.11
CA LEU A 13 -6.54 -0.32 6.96
C LEU A 13 -6.80 -1.80 6.71
N ARG A 14 -8.03 -2.26 6.96
CA ARG A 14 -8.44 -3.60 6.59
C ARG A 14 -9.15 -3.58 5.25
N PHE A 15 -8.66 -4.35 4.30
CA PHE A 15 -9.32 -4.53 3.01
C PHE A 15 -9.09 -5.93 2.48
N ARG A 16 -10.05 -6.44 1.71
CA ARG A 16 -9.79 -7.56 0.82
C ARG A 16 -9.21 -6.97 -0.45
N ALA A 17 -8.03 -7.44 -0.88
CA ALA A 17 -7.45 -6.97 -2.13
C ALA A 17 -8.52 -7.08 -3.23
N PRO A 18 -8.96 -5.95 -3.81
CA PRO A 18 -9.87 -6.01 -4.94
C PRO A 18 -9.11 -6.57 -6.14
N ALA A 19 -9.79 -6.75 -7.28
CA ALA A 19 -9.14 -7.07 -8.55
C ALA A 19 -8.05 -6.06 -8.97
N ALA A 20 -7.96 -4.92 -8.28
CA ALA A 20 -6.90 -3.94 -8.39
C ALA A 20 -5.86 -4.07 -7.26
N ASP A 21 -4.61 -3.96 -7.64
CA ASP A 21 -3.44 -4.13 -6.79
C ASP A 21 -2.98 -2.84 -6.09
N THR A 22 -3.56 -1.67 -6.39
CA THR A 22 -3.01 -0.37 -5.97
C THR A 22 -3.89 0.40 -4.97
N ILE A 23 -3.26 0.91 -3.90
CA ILE A 23 -3.82 1.75 -2.82
C ILE A 23 -3.30 3.19 -2.96
N TRP A 24 -4.18 4.15 -2.79
CA TRP A 24 -3.91 5.59 -2.76
C TRP A 24 -4.37 6.16 -1.43
N LEU A 25 -3.49 6.89 -0.73
CA LEU A 25 -3.77 7.59 0.53
C LEU A 25 -3.18 9.01 0.43
N GLY A 26 -4.03 9.98 0.09
CA GLY A 26 -3.52 11.29 -0.34
C GLY A 26 -2.53 11.12 -1.49
N ASP A 27 -1.31 11.63 -1.32
CA ASP A 27 -0.21 11.48 -2.29
C ASP A 27 0.55 10.16 -2.17
N ALA A 28 0.39 9.44 -1.05
CA ALA A 28 1.05 8.17 -0.82
C ALA A 28 0.39 7.07 -1.67
N ARG A 29 1.21 6.19 -2.22
CA ARG A 29 0.77 5.09 -3.09
C ARG A 29 1.44 3.81 -2.66
N ALA A 30 0.71 2.71 -2.68
CA ALA A 30 1.29 1.38 -2.57
C ALA A 30 0.61 0.42 -3.54
N PHE A 31 1.29 -0.66 -3.92
CA PHE A 31 0.69 -1.70 -4.74
C PHE A 31 1.11 -3.10 -4.31
N LEU A 32 0.26 -4.07 -4.55
CA LEU A 32 0.47 -5.47 -4.21
C LEU A 32 1.38 -6.11 -5.26
N LEU A 33 2.64 -6.32 -4.91
CA LEU A 33 3.55 -7.13 -5.70
C LEU A 33 3.34 -8.60 -5.35
N ALA A 34 2.52 -9.29 -6.15
CA ALA A 34 2.30 -10.73 -6.07
C ALA A 34 3.09 -11.45 -7.17
N THR A 35 4.22 -12.07 -6.79
CA THR A 35 5.07 -12.82 -7.72
C THR A 35 4.92 -14.32 -7.46
N PRO A 36 5.05 -15.20 -8.48
CA PRO A 36 4.86 -16.64 -8.29
C PRO A 36 5.84 -17.27 -7.30
N ASP A 37 7.03 -16.69 -7.19
CA ASP A 37 8.18 -17.20 -6.43
C ASP A 37 8.21 -16.74 -4.97
N ALA A 38 7.30 -15.86 -4.55
CA ALA A 38 7.38 -15.26 -3.23
C ALA A 38 6.04 -14.86 -2.62
N ARG A 39 6.05 -14.63 -1.30
CA ARG A 39 4.90 -14.06 -0.61
C ARG A 39 4.61 -12.65 -1.16
N PRO A 40 3.32 -12.32 -1.44
CA PRO A 40 2.95 -10.99 -1.84
C PRO A 40 3.31 -9.94 -0.79
N ALA A 41 3.60 -8.72 -1.22
CA ALA A 41 3.89 -7.59 -0.34
C ALA A 41 3.33 -6.29 -0.91
N LEU A 42 2.97 -5.34 -0.04
CA LEU A 42 2.58 -4.00 -0.46
C LEU A 42 3.82 -3.12 -0.59
N ILE A 43 4.18 -2.82 -1.82
CA ILE A 43 5.36 -2.04 -2.17
C ILE A 43 4.97 -0.57 -2.29
N ASP A 44 5.82 0.32 -1.78
CA ASP A 44 5.73 1.76 -2.05
C ASP A 44 5.64 1.99 -3.57
N GLY A 45 4.58 2.68 -4.00
CA GLY A 45 4.31 2.95 -5.40
C GLY A 45 5.26 3.98 -6.03
N ILE A 46 6.06 4.67 -5.21
CA ILE A 46 6.97 5.73 -5.64
C ILE A 46 8.38 5.16 -5.84
N CYS A 47 8.88 5.27 -7.06
CA CYS A 47 10.23 4.85 -7.41
C CYS A 47 11.27 5.69 -6.64
N PRO A 48 12.19 5.06 -5.87
CA PRO A 48 13.17 5.79 -5.07
C PRO A 48 14.25 6.49 -5.91
N HIS A 49 14.26 6.31 -7.24
CA HIS A 49 15.17 7.03 -8.13
C HIS A 49 14.70 8.47 -8.38
N ARG A 50 13.49 8.65 -8.94
CA ARG A 50 12.93 9.96 -9.35
C ARG A 50 11.41 10.04 -9.25
N GLY A 51 10.79 9.21 -8.41
CA GLY A 51 9.36 9.31 -8.09
C GLY A 51 8.38 8.59 -9.03
N GLY A 52 8.87 7.85 -10.03
CA GLY A 52 8.00 7.17 -11.01
C GLY A 52 7.06 6.10 -10.44
N PRO A 53 5.92 5.85 -11.09
CA PRO A 53 4.87 4.96 -10.62
C PRO A 53 5.30 3.50 -10.79
N LEU A 54 5.79 2.87 -9.73
CA LEU A 54 6.27 1.49 -9.75
C LEU A 54 5.15 0.48 -10.05
N ALA A 55 3.90 0.79 -9.70
CA ALA A 55 2.73 -0.03 -10.02
C ALA A 55 2.51 -0.23 -11.53
N LEU A 56 3.03 0.68 -12.36
CA LEU A 56 2.98 0.58 -13.83
C LEU A 56 4.26 -0.04 -14.43
N GLY A 57 5.16 -0.55 -13.58
CA GLY A 57 6.40 -1.18 -13.99
C GLY A 57 6.20 -2.64 -14.42
N SER A 58 7.26 -3.22 -15.00
CA SER A 58 7.29 -4.64 -15.34
C SER A 58 8.21 -5.40 -14.38
N TYR A 59 7.73 -6.53 -13.86
CA TYR A 59 8.53 -7.40 -12.98
C TYR A 59 9.15 -8.54 -13.78
N ASP A 60 10.44 -8.76 -13.59
CA ASP A 60 11.19 -9.88 -14.16
C ASP A 60 11.42 -10.93 -13.06
N CYS A 61 10.73 -12.06 -13.17
CA CYS A 61 10.86 -13.17 -12.23
C CYS A 61 12.23 -13.85 -12.25
N ARG A 62 12.98 -13.78 -13.37
CA ARG A 62 14.31 -14.41 -13.47
C ARG A 62 15.36 -13.61 -12.72
N THR A 63 15.31 -12.28 -12.87
CA THR A 63 16.26 -11.38 -12.19
C THR A 63 15.73 -10.87 -10.85
N GLN A 64 14.48 -11.17 -10.51
CA GLN A 64 13.76 -10.67 -9.34
C GLN A 64 13.83 -9.14 -9.22
N THR A 65 13.64 -8.46 -10.35
CA THR A 65 13.69 -6.99 -10.43
C THR A 65 12.40 -6.39 -10.98
N LEU A 66 12.01 -5.24 -10.44
CA LEU A 66 10.97 -4.39 -11.02
C LEU A 66 11.62 -3.28 -11.84
N ARG A 67 11.21 -3.14 -13.10
CA ARG A 67 11.63 -2.05 -13.98
C ARG A 67 10.64 -0.89 -13.88
N CYS A 68 11.12 0.26 -13.40
CA CYS A 68 10.34 1.50 -13.38
C CYS A 68 10.04 1.98 -14.82
N PRO A 69 8.79 2.37 -15.13
CA PRO A 69 8.37 2.70 -16.49
C PRO A 69 8.93 4.03 -17.02
N TRP A 70 9.25 4.99 -16.14
CA TRP A 70 9.73 6.31 -16.58
C TRP A 70 11.15 6.29 -17.18
N HIS A 71 12.11 5.68 -16.47
CA HIS A 71 13.53 5.74 -16.85
C HIS A 71 14.17 4.35 -16.98
N GLY A 72 13.39 3.28 -16.87
CA GLY A 72 13.89 1.91 -16.98
C GLY A 72 14.79 1.42 -15.84
N ARG A 73 14.93 2.21 -14.76
CA ARG A 73 15.70 1.79 -13.58
C ARG A 73 15.12 0.49 -13.02
N ARG A 74 15.99 -0.50 -12.81
CA ARG A 74 15.63 -1.76 -12.16
C ARG A 74 15.87 -1.67 -10.66
N HIS A 75 14.93 -2.19 -9.89
CA HIS A 75 15.01 -2.30 -8.44
C HIS A 75 14.90 -3.77 -8.05
N ALA A 76 15.88 -4.27 -7.30
CA ALA A 76 15.83 -5.62 -6.79
C ALA A 76 14.65 -5.74 -5.82
N ARG A 77 13.94 -6.88 -5.83
CA ARG A 77 12.81 -7.13 -4.93
C ARG A 77 13.17 -6.87 -3.46
N ARG A 78 14.37 -7.27 -3.03
CA ARG A 78 14.87 -7.01 -1.66
C ARG A 78 14.88 -5.51 -1.31
N GLN A 79 15.27 -4.64 -2.25
CA GLN A 79 15.30 -3.19 -2.04
C GLN A 79 13.88 -2.61 -1.93
N LEU A 80 12.95 -3.15 -2.72
CA LEU A 80 11.54 -2.75 -2.66
C LEU A 80 10.89 -3.20 -1.35
N LEU A 81 11.19 -4.42 -0.89
CA LEU A 81 10.67 -4.94 0.38
C LEU A 81 11.15 -4.15 1.59
N ALA A 82 12.37 -3.63 1.57
CA ALA A 82 12.87 -2.74 2.63
C ALA A 82 12.08 -1.42 2.75
N ARG A 83 11.23 -1.13 1.76
CA ARG A 83 10.35 0.04 1.69
C ARG A 83 8.86 -0.36 1.64
N ALA A 84 8.55 -1.63 1.85
CA ALA A 84 7.18 -2.12 1.84
C ALA A 84 6.38 -1.51 2.99
N TRP A 85 5.09 -1.28 2.75
CA TRP A 85 4.19 -0.87 3.81
C TRP A 85 4.00 -2.03 4.80
N PRO A 86 4.03 -1.77 6.13
CA PRO A 86 3.79 -2.82 7.12
C PRO A 86 2.39 -3.39 6.94
N ALA A 87 2.31 -4.69 6.67
CA ALA A 87 1.06 -5.35 6.36
C ALA A 87 1.06 -6.81 6.84
N ILE A 88 -0.08 -7.24 7.35
CA ILE A 88 -0.36 -8.65 7.65
C ILE A 88 -1.50 -9.14 6.78
N ARG A 89 -1.48 -10.43 6.45
CA ARG A 89 -2.53 -11.10 5.70
C ARG A 89 -3.23 -12.10 6.59
N ILE A 90 -4.56 -11.98 6.69
CA ILE A 90 -5.44 -12.86 7.46
C ILE A 90 -6.42 -13.51 6.48
N GLY A 91 -6.11 -14.73 6.04
CA GLY A 91 -6.86 -15.41 4.99
C GLY A 91 -6.86 -14.62 3.66
N LYS A 92 -8.02 -14.09 3.29
CA LYS A 92 -8.20 -13.28 2.06
C LYS A 92 -8.08 -11.77 2.31
N ASP A 93 -7.96 -11.36 3.56
CA ASP A 93 -7.95 -9.95 3.94
C ASP A 93 -6.52 -9.49 4.27
N TRP A 94 -6.26 -8.23 3.98
CA TRP A 94 -5.05 -7.49 4.34
C TRP A 94 -5.37 -6.50 5.43
N VAL A 95 -4.47 -6.39 6.41
CA VAL A 95 -4.47 -5.32 7.40
C VAL A 95 -3.14 -4.59 7.26
N VAL A 96 -3.20 -3.29 6.96
CA VAL A 96 -2.05 -2.48 6.58
C VAL A 96 -1.92 -1.28 7.52
N ALA A 97 -0.73 -1.05 8.06
CA ALA A 97 -0.45 0.17 8.79
C ALA A 97 -0.17 1.28 7.78
N VAL A 98 -0.97 2.35 7.83
CA VAL A 98 -0.79 3.53 7.00
C VAL A 98 -0.49 4.76 7.83
N PRO A 99 0.38 5.66 7.36
CA PRO A 99 0.66 6.92 8.04
C PRO A 99 -0.54 7.87 7.86
N GLY A 100 -1.00 8.52 8.93
CA GLY A 100 -1.94 9.63 8.81
C GLY A 100 -2.89 9.85 9.99
N THR A 101 -3.43 11.06 10.05
CA THR A 101 -4.53 11.49 10.92
C THR A 101 -5.90 11.23 10.23
N ALA A 102 -6.99 11.25 11.00
CA ALA A 102 -8.34 11.09 10.46
C ALA A 102 -8.63 12.13 9.35
N GLY A 103 -9.18 11.69 8.22
CA GLY A 103 -9.61 12.58 7.11
C GLY A 103 -8.89 12.43 5.77
N SER A 104 -7.76 11.72 5.69
CA SER A 104 -7.16 11.39 4.38
C SER A 104 -8.02 10.33 3.66
N GLY A 105 -8.61 10.72 2.52
CA GLY A 105 -9.38 9.80 1.68
C GLY A 105 -8.51 8.68 1.14
N ILE A 106 -9.06 7.46 1.13
CA ILE A 106 -8.40 6.27 0.59
C ILE A 106 -9.12 5.84 -0.67
N CYS A 107 -8.34 5.64 -1.74
CA CYS A 107 -8.86 5.13 -3.00
C CYS A 107 -8.12 3.85 -3.35
N PHE A 108 -8.85 2.84 -3.82
CA PHE A 108 -8.27 1.72 -4.51
C PHE A 108 -8.45 1.99 -6.01
N ALA A 109 -7.43 1.72 -6.83
CA ALA A 109 -7.59 1.90 -8.27
C ALA A 109 -8.82 1.09 -8.74
N GLY A 110 -9.84 1.72 -9.31
CA GLY A 110 -11.07 1.06 -9.76
C GLY A 110 -12.23 0.96 -8.75
N ALA A 111 -12.06 1.36 -7.47
CA ALA A 111 -13.18 1.54 -6.54
C ALA A 111 -12.86 2.58 -5.45
N ARG A 112 -13.67 3.64 -5.35
CA ARG A 112 -13.66 4.49 -4.16
C ARG A 112 -14.26 3.70 -3.00
N VAL A 113 -13.50 3.52 -1.92
CA VAL A 113 -14.00 2.93 -0.69
C VAL A 113 -13.98 4.02 0.37
N THR A 114 -15.14 4.46 0.81
CA THR A 114 -15.26 5.35 1.96
C THR A 114 -14.97 4.52 3.20
N LEU A 115 -13.86 4.79 3.89
CA LEU A 115 -13.66 4.23 5.22
C LEU A 115 -14.64 4.91 6.18
N SER A 116 -15.51 4.13 6.80
CA SER A 116 -16.11 4.57 8.05
C SER A 116 -14.98 4.75 9.05
N ALA A 117 -14.95 5.90 9.72
CA ALA A 117 -14.04 6.10 10.84
C ALA A 117 -14.51 5.17 11.96
N ALA A 118 -13.85 4.02 12.11
CA ALA A 118 -14.00 3.22 13.32
C ALA A 118 -13.45 4.05 14.48
N ALA A 119 -14.35 4.75 15.18
CA ALA A 119 -14.10 5.22 16.51
C ALA A 119 -14.08 3.99 17.44
N GLY A 120 -12.95 3.78 18.11
CA GLY A 120 -12.91 3.03 19.37
C GLY A 120 -12.26 1.66 19.33
N ALA A 121 -11.27 1.51 20.22
CA ALA A 121 -10.84 0.29 20.94
C ALA A 121 -10.44 -0.98 20.16
N PRO A 122 -9.49 -1.78 20.70
CA PRO A 122 -9.07 -3.04 20.10
C PRO A 122 -10.20 -4.08 20.21
N GLY A 123 -10.96 -4.28 19.13
CA GLY A 123 -12.01 -5.31 19.14
C GLY A 123 -12.73 -5.52 17.82
N ASP A 124 -13.08 -4.46 17.09
CA ASP A 124 -13.99 -4.60 15.95
C ASP A 124 -13.33 -4.35 14.59
N SER A 125 -13.40 -5.39 13.76
CA SER A 125 -12.89 -5.41 12.39
C SER A 125 -13.94 -4.85 11.44
N ASP A 126 -13.86 -3.55 11.14
CA ASP A 126 -14.71 -2.95 10.12
C ASP A 126 -14.18 -3.28 8.71
N ILE A 127 -15.04 -3.91 7.90
CA ILE A 127 -14.73 -4.39 6.55
C ILE A 127 -15.29 -3.35 5.59
N GLY A 128 -14.43 -2.53 4.99
CA GLY A 128 -14.83 -1.64 3.90
C GLY A 128 -15.43 -2.46 2.75
N ARG A 129 -16.75 -2.35 2.52
CA ARG A 129 -17.42 -2.89 1.33
C ARG A 129 -17.35 -1.86 0.20
N PRO A 130 -17.02 -2.27 -1.04
CA PRO A 130 -17.24 -1.40 -2.19
C PRO A 130 -18.75 -1.18 -2.38
N ILE A 131 -19.12 0.08 -2.61
CA ILE A 131 -20.46 0.44 -3.09
C ILE A 131 -20.46 0.14 -4.60
N ALA A 132 -21.38 -0.72 -5.04
CA ALA A 132 -21.60 -1.02 -6.46
C ALA A 132 -22.22 0.20 -7.18
N PRO A 133 -22.06 0.34 -8.51
CA PRO A 133 -22.63 1.46 -9.27
C PRO A 133 -24.16 1.53 -9.18
#